data_AF-A0A2W4M8K5-F1
#
_entry.id   AF-A0A2W4M8K5-F1
#
_cell.length_a   1.000
_cell.length_b   1.000
_cell.length_c   1.000
_cell.angle_alpha   90.00
_cell.angle_beta   90.00
_cell.angle_gamma   90.00
#
_symmetry.space_group_name_H-M   'P 1'
#
loop_
_entity.id
_entity.type
_entity.pdbx_description
1 polymer ?
#
loop_
_entity_poly.entity_id
_entity_poly.type
_entity_poly.pdbx_seq_one_letter_code
_entity_poly.pdbx_strand_id
1 'polypeptide(L)' 'AAAHLGWGSTIVVVTGRRGDDLIAELVPLRRAGFNVALAIVDPAPEDLGLARRHGIAAYGIERDGQLQP' A
#
# COMPACT_ATOMS: atom_id res chain seq x y z
N ALA A 1 19.51 -1.52 2.86
CA ALA A 1 19.91 -1.07 1.52
C ALA A 1 18.85 -0.11 1.02
N ALA A 2 19.18 1.16 0.78
CA ALA A 2 18.24 2.07 0.13
C ALA A 2 18.18 1.64 -1.34
N ALA A 3 17.03 1.13 -1.78
CA ALA A 3 16.83 0.86 -3.19
C ALA A 3 17.09 2.17 -3.94
N HIS A 4 18.01 2.17 -4.92
CA HIS A 4 18.36 3.31 -5.77
C HIS A 4 17.20 3.70 -6.70
N LEU A 5 16.00 3.82 -6.16
CA LEU A 5 14.80 4.18 -6.88
C LEU A 5 14.88 5.66 -7.22
N GLY A 6 14.83 5.95 -8.51
CA GLY A 6 14.77 7.32 -9.00
C GLY A 6 13.48 8.02 -8.52
N TRP A 7 13.51 9.35 -8.53
CA TRP A 7 12.31 10.15 -8.26
C TRP A 7 11.16 9.77 -9.20
N GLY A 8 9.95 9.68 -8.64
CA GLY A 8 8.74 9.28 -9.38
C GLY A 8 8.57 7.76 -9.55
N SER A 9 9.46 6.94 -9.00
CA SER A 9 9.30 5.48 -9.00
C SER A 9 8.01 5.05 -8.29
N THR A 10 7.43 3.95 -8.76
CA THR A 10 6.24 3.34 -8.16
C THR A 10 6.64 2.12 -7.34
N ILE A 11 6.18 2.07 -6.10
CA ILE A 11 6.31 0.94 -5.19
C ILE A 11 4.93 0.31 -5.04
N VAL A 12 4.83 -0.96 -5.41
CA VAL A 12 3.62 -1.76 -5.19
C VAL A 12 3.93 -2.78 -4.10
N VAL A 13 3.17 -2.74 -3.02
CA VAL A 13 3.29 -3.68 -1.90
C VAL A 13 2.12 -4.64 -1.96
N VAL A 14 2.40 -5.93 -2.08
CA VAL A 14 1.40 -7.00 -2.02
C VAL A 14 1.61 -7.75 -0.72
N THR A 15 0.60 -7.82 0.15
CA THR A 15 0.78 -8.39 1.49
C THR A 15 -0.52 -8.90 2.11
N GLY A 16 -0.41 -9.82 3.06
CA GLY A 16 -1.50 -10.16 3.99
C GLY A 16 -1.47 -9.35 5.29
N ARG A 17 -0.41 -8.54 5.52
CA ARG A 17 -0.29 -7.65 6.69
C ARG A 17 -1.31 -6.51 6.62
N ARG A 18 -1.76 -6.06 7.79
CA ARG A 18 -2.83 -5.06 7.97
C ARG A 18 -2.51 -4.15 9.16
N GLY A 19 -3.28 -3.09 9.32
CA GLY A 19 -3.23 -2.21 10.49
C GLY A 19 -2.16 -1.11 10.42
N ASP A 20 -2.11 -0.31 11.50
CA ASP A 20 -1.37 0.95 11.56
C ASP A 20 0.14 0.80 11.37
N ASP A 21 0.75 -0.27 11.87
CA ASP A 21 2.19 -0.48 11.76
C ASP A 21 2.65 -0.58 10.30
N LEU A 22 1.89 -1.30 9.47
CA LEU A 22 2.18 -1.38 8.03
C LEU A 22 2.08 0.01 7.39
N ILE A 23 1.06 0.78 7.75
CA ILE A 23 0.86 2.11 7.17
C ILE A 23 1.96 3.07 7.64
N ALA A 24 2.40 2.97 8.90
CA ALA A 24 3.52 3.73 9.43
C ALA A 24 4.84 3.46 8.68
N GLU A 25 5.05 2.24 8.18
CA GLU A 25 6.19 1.89 7.32
C GLU A 25 6.09 2.51 5.91
N LEU A 26 4.89 2.65 5.35
CA LEU A 26 4.67 3.12 3.98
C LEU A 26 4.55 4.65 3.85
N VAL A 27 4.06 5.33 4.87
CA VAL A 27 3.89 6.80 4.88
C VAL A 27 5.19 7.56 4.60
N PRO A 28 6.35 7.19 5.19
CA PRO A 28 7.62 7.84 4.87
C PRO A 28 7.98 7.74 3.38
N LEU A 29 7.71 6.60 2.73
CA LEU A 29 7.97 6.41 1.30
C LEU A 29 7.08 7.32 0.45
N ARG A 30 5.79 7.41 0.79
CA ARG A 30 4.86 8.33 0.12
C ARG A 30 5.30 9.79 0.26
N ARG A 31 5.75 10.18 1.46
CA ARG A 31 6.27 11.54 1.74
C ARG A 31 7.60 11.84 1.08
N ALA A 32 8.41 10.82 0.81
CA ALA A 32 9.65 10.95 0.04
C ALA A 32 9.42 11.15 -1.48
N GLY A 33 8.15 11.15 -1.93
CA GLY A 33 7.79 11.42 -3.33
C GLY A 33 7.62 10.16 -4.19
N PHE A 34 7.64 8.96 -3.59
CA PHE A 34 7.30 7.74 -4.31
C PHE A 34 5.79 7.65 -4.57
N ASN A 35 5.43 7.06 -5.70
CA ASN A 35 4.07 6.57 -5.91
C ASN A 35 3.95 5.25 -5.14
N VAL A 36 3.01 5.16 -4.19
CA VAL A 36 2.85 3.96 -3.37
C VAL A 36 1.44 3.40 -3.57
N ALA A 37 1.37 2.13 -3.95
CA ALA A 37 0.15 1.36 -4.02
C ALA A 37 0.26 0.13 -3.09
N LEU A 38 -0.81 -0.14 -2.34
CA LEU A 38 -0.92 -1.26 -1.43
C LEU A 38 -2.03 -2.21 -1.90
N ALA A 39 -1.69 -3.48 -2.11
CA ALA A 39 -2.64 -4.53 -2.40
C ALA A 39 -2.65 -5.52 -1.22
N ILE A 40 -3.81 -5.66 -0.58
CA ILE A 40 -3.98 -6.47 0.64
C ILE A 40 -4.76 -7.73 0.28
N VAL A 41 -4.30 -8.90 0.71
CA VAL A 41 -5.03 -10.16 0.51
C VAL A 41 -6.20 -10.25 1.49
N ASP A 42 -7.40 -10.50 0.96
CA ASP A 42 -8.68 -10.63 1.67
C ASP A 42 -8.93 -9.52 2.72
N PRO A 43 -8.84 -8.22 2.36
CA PRO A 43 -8.90 -7.13 3.34
C PRO A 43 -10.29 -6.95 3.93
N ALA A 44 -10.34 -6.38 5.12
CA ALA A 44 -11.55 -5.74 5.61
C ALA A 44 -11.66 -4.31 5.01
N PRO A 45 -12.88 -3.75 4.86
CA PRO A 45 -13.05 -2.39 4.32
C PRO A 45 -12.25 -1.32 5.07
N GLU A 46 -12.09 -1.46 6.38
CA GLU A 46 -11.32 -0.55 7.23
C GLU A 46 -9.82 -0.54 6.90
N ASP A 47 -9.25 -1.66 6.44
CA ASP A 47 -7.84 -1.78 6.08
C ASP A 47 -7.52 -0.88 4.87
N LEU A 48 -8.39 -0.92 3.86
CA LEU A 48 -8.26 -0.08 2.66
C LEU A 48 -8.48 1.40 3.01
N GLY A 49 -9.48 1.68 3.86
CA GLY A 49 -9.78 3.02 4.34
C GLY A 49 -8.59 3.65 5.09
N LEU A 50 -7.89 2.87 5.89
CA LEU A 50 -6.72 3.33 6.65
C LEU A 50 -5.60 3.82 5.72
N ALA A 51 -5.19 3.03 4.74
CA ALA A 51 -4.16 3.43 3.79
C ALA A 51 -4.53 4.69 2.99
N ARG A 52 -5.79 4.76 2.54
CA ARG A 52 -6.30 5.88 1.73
C ARG A 52 -6.29 7.22 2.47
N ARG A 53 -6.55 7.22 3.79
CA ARG A 53 -6.44 8.42 4.63
C ARG A 53 -5.06 9.06 4.60
N HIS A 54 -4.02 8.30 4.24
CA HIS A 54 -2.65 8.78 4.11
C HIS A 54 -2.21 9.02 2.65
N GLY A 55 -3.15 9.04 1.70
CA GLY A 55 -2.86 9.29 0.29
C GLY A 55 -2.12 8.14 -0.41
N ILE A 56 -2.27 6.92 0.11
CA ILE A 56 -1.77 5.68 -0.48
C ILE A 56 -2.94 5.03 -1.24
N ALA A 57 -2.73 4.69 -2.51
CA ALA A 57 -3.72 3.92 -3.25
C ALA A 57 -3.80 2.51 -2.67
N ALA A 58 -4.99 2.03 -2.32
CA ALA A 58 -5.17 0.75 -1.66
C ALA A 58 -6.22 -0.08 -2.40
N TYR A 59 -5.92 -1.37 -2.55
CA TYR A 59 -6.68 -2.37 -3.29
C TYR A 59 -6.79 -3.67 -2.48
N GLY A 60 -7.91 -4.37 -2.62
CA GLY A 60 -8.05 -5.73 -2.13
C GLY A 60 -7.72 -6.77 -3.19
N ILE A 61 -7.08 -7.87 -2.80
CA ILE A 61 -6.93 -9.08 -3.60
C ILE A 61 -7.92 -10.08 -3.01
N GLU A 62 -8.97 -10.39 -3.75
CA GLU A 62 -9.93 -11.43 -3.35
C GLU A 62 -9.37 -12.84 -3.60
N ARG A 63 -10.05 -13.86 -3.07
CA ARG A 63 -9.65 -15.27 -3.18
C ARG A 63 -9.52 -15.77 -4.62
N ASP A 64 -10.21 -15.16 -5.57
CA ASP A 64 -10.12 -15.46 -7.00
C ASP A 64 -8.94 -14.75 -7.69
N GLY A 65 -8.17 -13.96 -6.94
CA GLY A 65 -7.00 -13.22 -7.39
C GLY A 65 -7.34 -11.86 -8.03
N GLN A 66 -8.60 -11.42 -8.04
CA GLN A 66 -8.97 -10.13 -8.60
C GLN A 66 -8.57 -8.98 -7.68
N LEU A 67 -7.99 -7.93 -8.28
CA LEU A 67 -7.71 -6.67 -7.59
C LEU A 67 -8.96 -5.78 -7.65
N GLN A 68 -9.48 -5.42 -6.47
CA GLN A 68 -10.58 -4.48 -6.32
C GLN A 68 -10.10 -3.17 -5.71
N PRO A 69 -10.65 -2.01 -6.12
CA PRO A 69 -10.33 -0.72 -5.52
C PRO A 69 -10.70 -0.70 -4.04
#